data_AF-A0A7U9KLX5-F1
#
_entry.id   AF-A0A7U9KLX5-F1
#
_cell.length_a   1.000
_cell.length_b   1.000
_cell.length_c   1.000
_cell.angle_alpha   90.00
_cell.angle_beta   90.00
_cell.angle_gamma   90.00
#
_symmetry.space_group_name_H-M   'P 1'
#
loop_
_entity.id
_entity.type
_entity.pdbx_description
1 polymer ?
#
loop_
_entity_poly.entity_id
_entity_poly.type
_entity_poly.pdbx_seq_one_letter_code
_entity_poly.pdbx_strand_id
1 'polypeptide(L)'
;MSNTERGRLAEFIVAMAPGITEGISTSWDQYDLLSKEGIRIEVKTSAYLQSWNQQNLSKISFSIQPTYGWNSITNEYDAEQKRQSDVYVFCVLKHIDQATLNPLDLSRWEFYVLSTAVLNKTVPGQKTILLNKLFNIGVKKCEYAALNKTIKHEAAH
;
A
#
# COMPACT_ATOMS: atom_id res chain seq x y z
N MET A 1 -14.82 -9.93 5.48
CA MET A 1 -13.51 -10.02 4.80
C MET A 1 -12.40 -9.85 5.83
N SER A 2 -11.52 -10.83 5.95
CA SER A 2 -10.35 -10.77 6.85
C SER A 2 -9.31 -9.74 6.37
N ASN A 3 -8.36 -9.42 7.23
CA ASN A 3 -7.26 -8.50 6.90
C ASN A 3 -6.35 -9.06 5.79
N THR A 4 -6.08 -10.36 5.81
CA THR A 4 -5.25 -11.04 4.81
C THR A 4 -5.91 -11.03 3.43
N GLU A 5 -7.20 -11.39 3.34
CA GLU A 5 -7.94 -11.35 2.08
C GLU A 5 -8.01 -9.92 1.53
N ARG A 6 -8.20 -8.92 2.40
CA ARG A 6 -8.24 -7.52 2.01
C ARG A 6 -6.90 -7.04 1.46
N GLY A 7 -5.80 -7.46 2.09
CA GLY A 7 -4.43 -7.24 1.60
C GLY A 7 -4.27 -7.75 0.17
N ARG A 8 -4.52 -9.05 -0.04
CA ARG A 8 -4.40 -9.70 -1.36
C ARG A 8 -5.29 -9.07 -2.42
N LEU A 9 -6.53 -8.72 -2.08
CA LEU A 9 -7.41 -8.07 -3.04
C LEU A 9 -6.91 -6.68 -3.42
N ALA A 10 -6.40 -5.89 -2.47
CA ALA A 10 -5.85 -4.58 -2.80
C ALA A 10 -4.58 -4.69 -3.64
N GLU A 11 -3.67 -5.62 -3.31
CA GLU A 11 -2.49 -5.91 -4.14
C GLU A 11 -2.91 -6.23 -5.58
N PHE A 12 -3.90 -7.10 -5.76
CA PHE A 12 -4.45 -7.43 -7.06
C PHE A 12 -5.04 -6.19 -7.77
N ILE A 13 -5.89 -5.41 -7.10
CA ILE A 13 -6.47 -4.19 -7.67
C ILE A 13 -5.35 -3.23 -8.11
N VAL A 14 -4.35 -2.98 -7.25
CA VAL A 14 -3.25 -2.08 -7.56
C VAL A 14 -2.41 -2.61 -8.73
N ALA A 15 -2.19 -3.93 -8.84
CA ALA A 15 -1.47 -4.54 -9.96
C ALA A 15 -2.22 -4.41 -11.31
N MET A 16 -3.54 -4.47 -11.29
CA MET A 16 -4.37 -4.36 -12.49
C MET A 16 -4.33 -2.95 -13.13
N ALA A 17 -4.15 -1.89 -12.34
CA ALA A 17 -4.10 -0.52 -12.87
C ALA A 17 -2.91 -0.25 -13.82
N PRO A 18 -1.67 -0.65 -13.53
CA PRO A 18 -0.53 -0.60 -14.45
C PRO A 18 -0.46 -1.79 -15.41
N GLY A 19 -1.35 -2.78 -15.30
CA GLY A 19 -1.29 -3.99 -16.12
C GLY A 19 -0.12 -4.90 -15.78
N ILE A 20 0.20 -5.03 -14.48
CA ILE A 20 1.20 -5.96 -13.96
C ILE A 20 0.57 -7.35 -13.95
N THR A 21 0.92 -8.16 -14.96
CA THR A 21 0.46 -9.55 -15.12
C THR A 21 1.52 -10.57 -14.73
N GLU A 22 2.77 -10.12 -14.55
CA GLU A 22 3.96 -10.88 -14.17
C GLU A 22 4.74 -10.02 -13.15
N GLY A 23 5.43 -10.62 -12.18
CA GLY A 23 6.14 -9.86 -11.14
C GLY A 23 5.31 -9.49 -9.91
N ILE A 24 4.22 -10.23 -9.64
CA ILE A 24 3.66 -10.31 -8.29
C ILE A 24 4.71 -11.02 -7.45
N SER A 25 5.29 -10.28 -6.51
CA SER A 25 6.32 -10.77 -5.60
C SER A 25 5.87 -12.08 -4.95
N THR A 26 6.75 -13.08 -4.99
CA THR A 26 6.57 -14.24 -4.10
C THR A 26 6.62 -13.71 -2.68
N SER A 27 5.91 -14.31 -1.72
CA SER A 27 5.62 -13.74 -0.37
C SER A 27 6.82 -13.31 0.50
N TRP A 28 8.03 -13.26 -0.04
CA TRP A 28 9.32 -12.98 0.57
C TRP A 28 10.15 -11.91 -0.17
N ASP A 29 9.72 -11.34 -1.31
CA ASP A 29 10.52 -10.28 -1.95
C ASP A 29 10.37 -8.94 -1.22
N GLN A 30 11.30 -8.03 -1.50
CA GLN A 30 11.46 -6.76 -0.78
C GLN A 30 10.28 -5.78 -0.94
N TYR A 31 9.41 -6.00 -1.92
CA TYR A 31 8.27 -5.14 -2.28
C TYR A 31 7.11 -6.00 -2.77
N ASP A 32 5.90 -5.45 -2.81
CA ASP A 32 4.70 -6.21 -3.20
C ASP A 32 4.56 -6.36 -4.73
N LEU A 33 4.87 -5.32 -5.50
CA LEU A 33 4.72 -5.32 -6.97
C LEU A 33 5.90 -4.65 -7.68
N LEU A 34 6.24 -5.15 -8.86
CA LEU A 34 7.19 -4.52 -9.79
C LEU A 34 6.48 -4.16 -11.10
N SER A 35 6.49 -2.87 -11.46
CA SER A 35 5.97 -2.43 -12.76
C SER A 35 6.91 -2.80 -13.92
N LYS A 36 6.40 -2.77 -15.16
CA LYS A 36 7.20 -3.00 -16.38
C LYS A 36 8.30 -1.95 -16.56
N GLU A 37 8.10 -0.76 -15.98
CA GLU A 37 9.06 0.34 -15.96
C GLU A 37 10.08 0.23 -14.81
N GLY A 38 10.04 -0.83 -13.99
CA GLY A 38 10.97 -1.07 -12.90
C GLY A 38 10.66 -0.36 -11.58
N ILE A 39 9.49 0.28 -11.47
CA ILE A 39 9.02 0.91 -10.22
C ILE A 39 8.61 -0.18 -9.23
N ARG A 40 9.23 -0.18 -8.04
CA ARG A 40 8.89 -1.04 -6.90
C ARG A 40 7.78 -0.41 -6.08
N ILE A 41 6.68 -1.12 -5.89
CA ILE A 41 5.47 -0.61 -5.25
C ILE A 41 5.19 -1.42 -3.99
N GLU A 42 4.97 -0.72 -2.88
CA GLU A 42 4.43 -1.30 -1.64
C GLU A 42 2.94 -1.00 -1.52
N VAL A 43 2.12 -2.02 -1.29
CA VAL A 43 0.67 -1.90 -1.10
C VAL A 43 0.35 -2.06 0.39
N LYS A 44 -0.34 -1.07 0.96
CA LYS A 44 -0.81 -1.14 2.36
C LYS A 44 -2.31 -0.99 2.41
N THR A 45 -2.97 -1.82 3.20
CA THR A 45 -4.43 -1.81 3.29
C THR A 45 -4.93 -1.49 4.69
N SER A 46 -6.07 -0.81 4.75
CA SER A 46 -6.77 -0.52 5.98
C SER A 46 -8.27 -0.37 5.71
N ALA A 47 -9.10 -0.52 6.73
CA ALA A 47 -10.55 -0.43 6.62
C ALA A 47 -11.17 0.06 7.93
N TYR A 48 -12.31 0.74 7.84
CA TYR A 48 -13.07 1.16 9.02
C TYR A 48 -13.81 -0.02 9.67
N LEU A 49 -14.25 -0.99 8.86
CA LEU A 49 -14.88 -2.23 9.29
C LEU A 49 -13.87 -3.36 9.43
N GLN A 50 -13.98 -4.12 10.53
CA GLN A 50 -13.22 -5.35 10.77
C GLN A 50 -14.09 -6.59 10.55
N SER A 51 -13.46 -7.75 10.35
CA SER A 51 -14.18 -9.01 10.21
C SER A 51 -14.79 -9.53 11.51
N TRP A 52 -14.33 -9.02 12.65
CA TRP A 52 -14.87 -9.31 13.97
C TRP A 52 -15.78 -8.19 14.47
N ASN A 53 -16.63 -8.49 15.44
CA ASN A 53 -17.52 -7.50 16.04
C ASN A 53 -16.73 -6.36 16.70
N GLN A 54 -17.07 -5.11 16.40
CA GLN A 54 -16.37 -3.93 16.91
C GLN A 54 -17.37 -2.92 17.49
N GLN A 55 -17.01 -2.30 18.61
CA GLN A 55 -17.84 -1.27 19.25
C GLN A 55 -17.74 0.09 18.54
N ASN A 56 -16.61 0.34 17.88
CA ASN A 56 -16.33 1.59 17.15
C ASN A 56 -15.63 1.28 15.83
N LEU A 57 -15.72 2.20 14.87
CA LEU A 57 -14.94 2.09 13.64
C LEU A 57 -13.43 2.15 13.92
N SER A 58 -12.68 1.36 13.15
CA SER A 58 -11.22 1.34 13.24
C SER A 58 -10.61 2.66 12.73
N LYS A 59 -9.57 3.13 13.42
CA LYS A 59 -8.74 4.23 12.91
C LYS A 59 -7.94 3.74 11.70
N ILE A 60 -7.93 4.51 10.63
CA ILE A 60 -7.13 4.19 9.44
C ILE A 60 -5.66 4.45 9.72
N SER A 61 -4.89 3.37 9.78
CA SER A 61 -3.46 3.36 9.99
C SER A 61 -2.79 2.30 9.11
N PHE A 62 -1.51 2.50 8.84
CA PHE A 62 -0.71 1.64 7.97
C PHE A 62 0.68 1.40 8.55
N SER A 63 1.21 0.19 8.42
CA SER A 63 2.62 -0.09 8.68
C SER A 63 3.48 0.48 7.54
N ILE A 64 4.53 1.22 7.91
CA ILE A 64 5.54 1.81 7.01
C ILE A 64 6.95 1.60 7.57
N GLN A 65 7.12 0.58 8.42
CA GLN A 65 8.37 0.26 9.08
C GLN A 65 9.48 -0.02 8.05
N PRO A 66 10.66 0.63 8.17
CA PRO A 66 11.85 0.19 7.47
C PRO A 66 12.21 -1.25 7.90
N THR A 67 12.58 -2.07 6.93
CA THR A 67 12.92 -3.49 7.12
C THR A 67 14.30 -3.77 6.57
N TYR A 68 14.91 -4.88 7.03
CA TYR A 68 16.05 -5.45 6.31
C TYR A 68 15.52 -6.10 5.03
N GLY A 69 16.09 -5.70 3.89
CA GLY A 69 15.70 -6.26 2.60
C GLY A 69 16.18 -7.70 2.51
N TRP A 70 15.28 -8.63 2.22
CA TRP A 70 15.66 -10.01 1.97
C TRP A 70 16.09 -10.19 0.52
N ASN A 71 17.21 -10.87 0.28
CA ASN A 71 17.65 -11.25 -1.06
C ASN A 71 17.52 -12.76 -1.24
N SER A 72 16.58 -13.19 -2.07
CA SER A 72 16.30 -14.61 -2.33
C SER A 72 17.41 -15.32 -3.10
N ILE A 73 18.25 -14.58 -3.85
CA ILE A 73 19.37 -15.13 -4.62
C ILE A 73 20.54 -15.46 -3.69
N THR A 74 20.88 -14.55 -2.78
CA THR A 74 22.02 -14.74 -1.85
C THR A 74 21.62 -15.40 -0.54
N ASN A 75 20.33 -15.49 -0.24
CA ASN A 75 19.79 -15.97 1.04
C ASN A 75 20.34 -15.15 2.22
N GLU A 76 20.40 -13.83 2.06
CA GLU A 76 20.90 -12.87 3.04
C GLU A 76 19.98 -11.66 3.19
N TYR A 77 20.04 -11.04 4.37
CA TYR A 77 19.41 -9.75 4.63
C TYR A 77 20.39 -8.61 4.40
N ASP A 78 19.90 -7.48 3.87
CA ASP A 78 20.64 -6.23 3.84
C ASP A 78 21.13 -5.86 5.26
N ALA A 79 22.31 -5.25 5.36
CA ALA A 79 22.87 -4.83 6.65
C ALA A 79 22.13 -3.64 7.30
N GLU A 80 21.38 -2.88 6.49
CA GLU A 80 20.70 -1.66 6.92
C GLU A 80 19.19 -1.76 6.71
N GLN A 81 18.42 -1.15 7.62
CA GLN A 81 16.97 -1.06 7.49
C GLN A 81 16.61 0.10 6.56
N LYS A 82 15.81 -0.19 5.54
CA LYS A 82 15.25 0.82 4.64
C LYS A 82 13.82 0.46 4.24
N ARG A 83 13.12 1.43 3.67
CA ARG A 83 11.89 1.17 2.93
C ARG A 83 12.30 0.75 1.53
N GLN A 84 11.82 -0.41 1.11
CA GLN A 84 12.37 -1.15 -0.03
C GLN A 84 11.74 -0.75 -1.37
N SER A 85 10.54 -0.20 -1.32
CA SER A 85 9.80 0.28 -2.48
C SER A 85 10.17 1.72 -2.84
N ASP A 86 9.92 2.10 -4.09
CA ASP A 86 10.05 3.48 -4.55
C ASP A 86 8.82 4.31 -4.17
N VAL A 87 7.66 3.66 -4.14
CA VAL A 87 6.36 4.30 -3.87
C VAL A 87 5.47 3.42 -3.01
N TYR A 88 4.66 4.05 -2.17
CA TYR A 88 3.61 3.40 -1.40
C TYR A 88 2.23 3.72 -1.98
N VAL A 89 1.38 2.69 -2.08
CA VAL A 89 -0.04 2.81 -2.39
C VAL A 89 -0.84 2.35 -1.17
N PHE A 90 -1.37 3.32 -0.43
CA PHE A 90 -2.26 3.06 0.69
C PHE A 90 -3.70 2.95 0.20
N CYS A 91 -4.30 1.79 0.41
CA CYS A 91 -5.65 1.44 -0.02
C CYS A 91 -6.59 1.43 1.19
N VAL A 92 -7.65 2.23 1.14
CA VAL A 92 -8.69 2.28 2.17
C VAL A 92 -9.98 1.70 1.61
N LEU A 93 -10.45 0.61 2.21
CA LEU A 93 -11.82 0.15 2.00
C LEU A 93 -12.75 1.01 2.89
N LYS A 94 -13.35 2.05 2.30
CA LYS A 94 -14.00 3.14 3.07
C LYS A 94 -15.41 2.82 3.56
N HIS A 95 -16.00 1.71 3.11
CA HIS A 95 -17.40 1.41 3.40
C HIS A 95 -17.60 1.07 4.89
N ILE A 96 -18.66 1.63 5.49
CA ILE A 96 -18.92 1.57 6.94
C ILE A 96 -20.18 0.77 7.31
N ASP A 97 -20.95 0.31 6.32
CA ASP A 97 -22.10 -0.57 6.55
C ASP A 97 -21.73 -2.02 6.23
N GLN A 98 -21.74 -2.88 7.24
CA GLN A 98 -21.34 -4.28 7.12
C GLN A 98 -22.31 -5.09 6.25
N ALA A 99 -23.60 -4.76 6.24
CA ALA A 99 -24.60 -5.52 5.50
C ALA A 99 -24.46 -5.34 3.98
N THR A 100 -23.89 -4.22 3.54
CA THR A 100 -23.75 -3.86 2.12
C THR A 100 -22.30 -3.82 1.64
N LEU A 101 -21.38 -4.37 2.43
CA LEU A 101 -19.95 -4.40 2.09
C LEU A 101 -19.69 -5.32 0.88
N ASN A 102 -19.45 -4.72 -0.29
CA ASN A 102 -18.91 -5.40 -1.45
C ASN A 102 -17.47 -4.93 -1.73
N PRO A 103 -16.44 -5.72 -1.39
CA PRO A 103 -15.05 -5.32 -1.60
C PRO A 103 -14.62 -5.38 -3.09
N LEU A 104 -15.43 -5.97 -3.97
CA LEU A 104 -15.16 -6.01 -5.43
C LEU A 104 -15.63 -4.73 -6.14
N ASP A 105 -16.45 -3.91 -5.47
CA ASP A 105 -16.88 -2.61 -5.98
C ASP A 105 -15.75 -1.59 -5.78
N LEU A 106 -15.07 -1.22 -6.89
CA LEU A 106 -13.94 -0.28 -6.87
C LEU A 106 -14.32 1.11 -6.34
N SER A 107 -15.61 1.50 -6.36
CA SER A 107 -16.05 2.77 -5.78
C SER A 107 -15.93 2.81 -4.24
N ARG A 108 -15.78 1.63 -3.61
CA ARG A 108 -15.56 1.47 -2.15
C ARG A 108 -14.10 1.58 -1.76
N TRP A 109 -13.19 1.70 -2.72
CA TRP A 109 -11.77 1.86 -2.48
C TRP A 109 -11.35 3.31 -2.69
N GLU A 110 -10.46 3.77 -1.82
CA GLU A 110 -9.72 5.01 -2.00
C GLU A 110 -8.24 4.70 -2.02
N PHE A 111 -7.52 5.30 -2.97
CA PHE A 111 -6.10 5.10 -3.15
C PHE A 111 -5.35 6.38 -2.83
N TYR A 112 -4.25 6.20 -2.09
CA TYR A 112 -3.40 7.28 -1.62
C TYR A 112 -1.96 6.91 -1.98
N VAL A 113 -1.33 7.71 -2.83
CA VAL A 113 0.00 7.43 -3.37
C VAL A 113 1.01 8.43 -2.82
N LEU A 114 2.15 7.94 -2.36
CA LEU A 114 3.24 8.78 -1.85
C LEU A 114 4.60 8.14 -2.14
N SER A 115 5.57 8.96 -2.54
CA SER A 115 6.95 8.47 -2.73
C SER A 115 7.62 8.07 -1.42
N THR A 116 8.46 7.05 -1.47
CA THR A 116 9.27 6.60 -0.34
C THR A 116 10.26 7.69 0.10
N ALA A 117 10.76 8.50 -0.84
CA ALA A 117 11.63 9.64 -0.53
C ALA A 117 10.94 10.65 0.41
N VAL A 118 9.66 10.95 0.18
CA VAL A 118 8.89 11.83 1.08
C VAL A 118 8.74 11.21 2.48
N LEU A 119 8.44 9.90 2.58
CA LEU A 119 8.38 9.23 3.88
C LEU A 119 9.72 9.24 4.61
N ASN A 120 10.82 9.00 3.91
CA ASN A 120 12.16 9.01 4.50
C ASN A 120 12.54 10.40 5.00
N LYS A 121 12.19 11.46 4.25
CA LYS A 121 12.46 12.85 4.61
C LYS A 121 11.60 13.34 5.78
N THR A 122 10.30 13.05 5.76
CA THR A 122 9.32 13.66 6.69
C THR A 122 9.08 12.85 7.96
N VAL A 123 9.24 11.53 7.91
CA VAL A 123 8.98 10.59 9.01
C VAL A 123 10.05 9.48 9.05
N PRO A 124 11.34 9.84 9.26
CA PRO A 124 12.44 8.89 9.27
C PRO A 124 12.26 7.84 10.37
N GLY A 125 12.46 6.56 10.05
CA GLY A 125 12.36 5.45 11.02
C GLY A 125 10.94 5.12 11.52
N GLN A 126 9.94 5.92 11.17
CA GLN A 126 8.57 5.73 11.67
C GLN A 126 7.99 4.40 11.18
N LYS A 127 7.39 3.64 12.12
CA LYS A 127 6.86 2.28 11.86
C LYS A 127 5.42 2.23 11.40
N THR A 128 4.60 3.20 11.82
CA THR A 128 3.17 3.25 11.51
C THR A 128 2.76 4.67 11.22
N ILE A 129 1.85 4.90 10.27
CA ILE A 129 1.33 6.22 9.92
C ILE A 129 -0.20 6.22 9.85
N LEU A 130 -0.81 7.31 10.32
CA LEU A 130 -2.24 7.55 10.25
C LEU A 130 -2.61 8.24 8.94
N LEU A 131 -3.83 7.99 8.44
CA LEU A 131 -4.30 8.62 7.19
C LEU A 131 -4.24 10.16 7.22
N ASN A 132 -4.60 10.79 8.35
CA ASN A 132 -4.50 12.25 8.48
C ASN A 132 -3.06 12.76 8.34
N LYS A 133 -2.07 12.01 8.83
CA LYS A 133 -0.66 12.36 8.73
C LYS A 133 -0.16 12.22 7.29
N LEU A 134 -0.68 11.27 6.51
CA LEU A 134 -0.38 11.16 5.08
C LEU A 134 -0.80 12.43 4.30
N PHE A 135 -1.98 12.99 4.58
CA PHE A 135 -2.38 14.28 4.01
C PHE A 135 -1.42 15.41 4.38
N ASN A 136 -0.98 15.47 5.64
CA ASN A 136 -0.06 16.50 6.12
C ASN A 136 1.34 16.43 5.47
N ILE A 137 1.72 15.29 4.90
CA ILE A 137 3.01 15.12 4.20
C ILE A 137 2.85 15.06 2.67
N GLY A 138 1.66 15.39 2.14
CA GLY A 138 1.46 15.61 0.72
C GLY A 138 1.00 14.40 -0.10
N VAL A 139 0.43 13.37 0.53
CA VAL A 139 -0.11 12.19 -0.19
C VAL A 139 -1.11 12.58 -1.28
N LYS A 140 -1.05 11.91 -2.42
CA LYS A 140 -2.01 12.11 -3.51
C LYS A 140 -3.14 11.11 -3.42
N LYS A 141 -4.34 11.61 -3.13
CA LYS A 141 -5.57 10.82 -3.28
C LYS A 141 -5.92 10.71 -4.77
N CYS A 142 -6.25 9.51 -5.23
CA CYS A 142 -6.73 9.28 -6.59
C CYS A 142 -7.80 8.17 -6.65
N GLU A 143 -8.57 8.20 -7.73
CA GLU A 143 -9.45 7.09 -8.10
C GLU A 143 -8.67 6.02 -8.87
N TYR A 144 -9.24 4.82 -8.97
CA TYR A 144 -8.63 3.69 -9.69
C TYR A 144 -8.18 4.05 -11.11
N ALA A 145 -9.00 4.81 -11.86
CA ALA A 145 -8.69 5.21 -13.23
C ALA A 145 -7.41 6.07 -13.35
N ALA A 146 -7.05 6.81 -12.30
CA ALA A 146 -5.85 7.65 -12.27
C ALA A 146 -4.67 7.00 -11.53
N LEU A 147 -4.84 5.78 -10.98
CA LEU A 147 -3.89 5.16 -10.08
C LEU A 147 -2.52 4.94 -10.74
N ASN A 148 -2.49 4.34 -11.94
CA ASN A 148 -1.24 4.10 -12.68
C ASN A 148 -0.47 5.41 -12.96
N LYS A 149 -1.17 6.44 -13.46
CA LYS A 149 -0.57 7.76 -13.70
C LYS A 149 0.01 8.37 -12.42
N THR A 150 -0.70 8.22 -11.30
CA THR A 150 -0.28 8.77 -10.00
C THR A 150 0.93 8.01 -9.46
N ILE A 151 0.96 6.68 -9.55
CA ILE A 151 2.11 5.83 -9.20
C ILE A 151 3.35 6.29 -9.97
N LYS A 152 3.25 6.43 -11.30
CA LYS A 152 4.37 6.88 -12.15
C LYS A 152 4.86 8.28 -11.79
N HIS A 153 3.94 9.19 -11.47
CA HIS A 153 4.30 10.55 -11.07
C HIS A 153 5.04 10.57 -9.74
N GLU A 154 4.51 9.89 -8.71
CA GLU A 154 5.09 9.88 -7.36
C GLU A 154 6.40 9.10 -7.29
N ALA A 155 6.57 8.04 -8.08
CA ALA A 155 7.82 7.27 -8.12
C ALA A 155 9.00 8.03 -8.76
N ALA A 156 8.75 9.15 -9.46
CA ALA A 156 9.78 9.96 -10.09
C ALA A 156 10.43 11.00 -9.14
N HIS A 157 9.94 11.13 -7.89
CA HIS A 157 10.38 12.11 -6.88
C HIS A 157 11.03 11.46 -5.65
#